data_AF-A0A9Q8Y018-F1
#
_entry.id   AF-A0A9Q8Y018-F1
#
_cell.length_a   1.000
_cell.length_b   1.000
_cell.length_c   1.000
_cell.angle_alpha   90.00
_cell.angle_beta   90.00
_cell.angle_gamma   90.00
#
_symmetry.space_group_name_H-M   'P 1'
#
loop_
_entity.id
_entity.type
_entity.pdbx_description
1 polymer ?
#
loop_
_entity_poly.entity_id
_entity_poly.type
_entity_poly.pdbx_seq_one_letter_code
_entity_poly.pdbx_strand_id
1 'polypeptide(L)'
;MLIQKKLLINPNAPQNVSGVINEDGSVTVNWDVVNNEAKAFVIHYGNANQSDPHEAIYMGYTESKSWTLSSADAPALQVGDKLYLYVQSFNEVGTGANDIEKAQYLNTNVLGSEWSKEVVLTKAAVTRSIPNETSTVADIKAYLDSQSIAYPSTAKKDELLTLIGGIE
;
A
#
# COMPACT_ATOMS: atom_id res chain seq x y z
N MET A 1 -27.60 -27.87 32.18
CA MET A 1 -27.35 -26.66 31.37
C MET A 1 -25.85 -26.52 31.22
N LEU A 2 -25.26 -26.98 30.12
CA LEU A 2 -23.83 -26.80 29.87
C LEU A 2 -23.62 -25.34 29.45
N ILE A 3 -22.91 -24.58 30.28
CA ILE A 3 -22.34 -23.31 29.88
C ILE A 3 -21.28 -23.65 28.84
N GLN A 4 -21.56 -23.44 27.55
CA GLN A 4 -20.50 -23.41 26.56
C GLN A 4 -19.56 -22.28 26.96
N LYS A 5 -18.39 -22.64 27.50
CA LYS A 5 -17.21 -21.79 27.46
C LYS A 5 -17.04 -21.42 25.98
N LYS A 6 -17.41 -20.19 25.58
CA LYS A 6 -17.02 -19.64 24.29
C LYS A 6 -15.49 -19.70 24.32
N LEU A 7 -14.88 -20.72 23.71
CA LEU A 7 -13.47 -20.62 23.36
C LEU A 7 -13.40 -19.34 22.53
N LEU A 8 -12.70 -18.32 23.04
CA LEU A 8 -12.28 -17.20 22.23
C LEU A 8 -11.31 -17.79 21.21
N ILE A 9 -11.86 -18.31 20.12
CA ILE A 9 -11.05 -18.74 18.98
C ILE A 9 -10.62 -17.43 18.34
N ASN A 10 -9.31 -17.14 18.37
CA ASN A 10 -8.74 -16.02 17.63
C ASN A 10 -9.21 -16.12 16.17
N PRO A 11 -9.36 -14.99 15.46
CA PRO A 11 -9.72 -15.04 14.06
C PRO A 11 -8.66 -15.80 13.25
N ASN A 12 -8.99 -16.21 12.03
CA ASN A 12 -8.05 -16.87 11.14
C ASN A 12 -7.15 -15.80 10.52
N ALA A 13 -5.90 -16.16 10.22
CA ALA A 13 -5.01 -15.29 9.47
C ALA A 13 -5.66 -14.93 8.11
N PRO A 14 -5.62 -13.66 7.68
CA PRO A 14 -6.07 -13.25 6.35
C PRO A 14 -5.43 -14.09 5.26
N GLN A 15 -6.23 -14.47 4.26
CA GLN A 15 -5.81 -15.29 3.12
C GLN A 15 -5.95 -14.52 1.81
N ASN A 16 -5.22 -14.98 0.79
CA ASN A 16 -5.22 -14.39 -0.55
C ASN A 16 -4.93 -12.88 -0.51
N VAL A 17 -4.03 -12.49 0.38
CA VAL A 17 -3.61 -11.08 0.49
C VAL A 17 -2.88 -10.71 -0.79
N SER A 18 -3.27 -9.60 -1.38
CA SER A 18 -2.70 -9.05 -2.60
C SER A 18 -2.64 -7.53 -2.49
N GLY A 19 -1.84 -6.88 -3.32
CA GLY A 19 -1.74 -5.43 -3.30
C GLY A 19 -1.09 -4.84 -4.53
N VAL A 20 -1.04 -3.52 -4.56
CA VAL A 20 -0.45 -2.73 -5.63
C VAL A 20 0.16 -1.45 -5.06
N ILE A 21 1.30 -1.04 -5.62
CA ILE A 21 1.82 0.33 -5.47
C ILE A 21 1.21 1.14 -6.62
N ASN A 22 0.35 2.09 -6.30
CA ASN A 22 -0.33 2.94 -7.25
C ASN A 22 0.64 3.95 -7.90
N GLU A 23 0.23 4.56 -9.01
CA GLU A 23 1.07 5.52 -9.74
C GLU A 23 1.47 6.74 -8.89
N ASP A 24 0.58 7.16 -7.99
CA ASP A 24 0.80 8.26 -7.04
C ASP A 24 1.71 7.88 -5.85
N GLY A 25 2.14 6.61 -5.77
CA GLY A 25 2.98 6.08 -4.71
C GLY A 25 2.21 5.53 -3.50
N SER A 26 0.88 5.65 -3.47
CA SER A 26 0.07 5.02 -2.42
C SER A 26 0.10 3.49 -2.57
N VAL A 27 -0.17 2.77 -1.49
CA VAL A 27 -0.16 1.31 -1.49
C VAL A 27 -1.51 0.80 -1.07
N THR A 28 -2.17 0.00 -1.91
CA THR A 28 -3.43 -0.65 -1.57
C THR A 28 -3.22 -2.14 -1.39
N VAL A 29 -3.71 -2.71 -0.28
CA VAL A 29 -3.74 -4.14 -0.03
C VAL A 29 -5.17 -4.62 0.23
N ASN A 30 -5.48 -5.82 -0.24
CA ASN A 30 -6.81 -6.44 -0.15
C ASN A 30 -6.66 -7.92 0.21
N TRP A 31 -7.67 -8.47 0.87
CA TRP A 31 -7.72 -9.89 1.23
C TRP A 31 -9.15 -10.44 1.21
N ASP A 32 -9.25 -11.75 1.31
CA ASP A 32 -10.54 -12.43 1.40
C ASP A 32 -11.24 -12.18 2.73
N VAL A 33 -12.56 -12.40 2.75
CA VAL A 33 -13.34 -12.34 4.00
C VAL A 33 -12.82 -13.39 4.97
N VAL A 34 -12.51 -12.96 6.20
CA VAL A 34 -12.06 -13.83 7.28
C VAL A 34 -13.27 -14.40 8.02
N ASN A 35 -13.58 -15.67 7.77
CA ASN A 35 -14.75 -16.37 8.32
C ASN A 35 -14.50 -16.82 9.78
N ASN A 36 -14.55 -15.89 10.74
CA ASN A 36 -14.66 -16.15 12.20
C ASN A 36 -14.64 -14.86 13.04
N GLU A 37 -15.65 -14.00 12.87
CA GLU A 37 -15.86 -12.80 13.71
C GLU A 37 -14.72 -11.76 13.67
N ALA A 38 -13.87 -11.74 12.63
CA ALA A 38 -12.89 -10.66 12.45
C ALA A 38 -13.61 -9.31 12.32
N LYS A 39 -13.22 -8.34 13.15
CA LYS A 39 -13.80 -6.98 13.22
C LYS A 39 -12.83 -5.92 12.74
N ALA A 40 -11.54 -6.14 12.91
CA ALA A 40 -10.49 -5.22 12.50
C ALA A 40 -9.26 -5.96 12.01
N PHE A 41 -8.40 -5.22 11.31
CA PHE A 41 -7.16 -5.71 10.74
C PHE A 41 -6.04 -4.72 11.00
N VAL A 42 -4.86 -5.25 11.31
CA VAL A 42 -3.61 -4.49 11.40
C VAL A 42 -2.71 -4.91 10.27
N ILE A 43 -2.15 -3.94 9.56
CA ILE A 43 -1.21 -4.16 8.46
C ILE A 43 0.18 -3.83 8.98
N HIS A 44 1.11 -4.78 8.91
CA HIS A 44 2.51 -4.58 9.31
C HIS A 44 3.40 -4.43 8.08
N TYR A 45 4.30 -3.47 8.11
CA TYR A 45 5.27 -3.26 7.04
C TYR A 45 6.54 -2.58 7.58
N GLY A 46 7.63 -2.72 6.82
CA GLY A 46 8.93 -2.12 7.14
C GLY A 46 9.33 -1.05 6.13
N ASN A 47 10.61 -0.68 6.17
CA ASN A 47 11.23 0.14 5.12
C ASN A 47 11.43 -0.63 3.81
N ALA A 48 11.83 0.07 2.76
CA ALA A 48 12.20 -0.52 1.47
C ALA A 48 13.20 -1.68 1.64
N ASN A 49 12.97 -2.77 0.90
CA ASN A 49 13.77 -3.99 0.86
C ASN A 49 13.95 -4.71 2.21
N GLN A 50 13.12 -4.40 3.22
CA GLN A 50 13.17 -5.10 4.49
C GLN A 50 12.30 -6.36 4.44
N SER A 51 12.94 -7.52 4.27
CA SER A 51 12.24 -8.81 4.19
C SER A 51 12.06 -9.50 5.54
N ASP A 52 12.78 -9.08 6.59
CA ASP A 52 12.62 -9.68 7.92
C ASP A 52 11.29 -9.22 8.56
N PRO A 53 10.36 -10.14 8.89
CA PRO A 53 9.08 -9.78 9.52
C PRO A 53 9.25 -9.11 10.89
N HIS A 54 10.35 -9.32 11.60
CA HIS A 54 10.62 -8.66 12.89
C HIS A 54 10.91 -7.16 12.74
N GLU A 55 11.21 -6.71 11.53
CA GLU A 55 11.51 -5.32 11.19
C GLU A 55 10.29 -4.61 10.56
N ALA A 56 9.13 -5.27 10.52
CA ALA A 56 7.86 -4.70 10.08
C ALA A 56 7.19 -3.87 11.20
N ILE A 57 7.87 -2.79 11.59
CA ILE A 57 7.52 -1.95 12.75
C ILE A 57 6.43 -0.92 12.49
N TYR A 58 6.12 -0.62 11.23
CA TYR A 58 5.04 0.31 10.88
C TYR A 58 3.70 -0.42 10.84
N MET A 59 2.64 0.28 11.23
CA MET A 59 1.31 -0.30 11.36
C MET A 59 0.22 0.56 10.69
N GLY A 60 -0.63 -0.11 9.92
CA GLY A 60 -1.91 0.40 9.42
C GLY A 60 -3.09 -0.25 10.14
N TYR A 61 -4.26 0.41 10.09
CA TYR A 61 -5.50 -0.10 10.68
C TYR A 61 -6.66 0.00 9.68
N THR A 62 -7.54 -0.99 9.69
CA THR A 62 -8.82 -0.93 8.97
C THR A 62 -9.85 -1.87 9.60
N GLU A 63 -11.12 -1.53 9.45
CA GLU A 63 -12.26 -2.42 9.78
C GLU A 63 -12.86 -3.06 8.50
N SER A 64 -12.25 -2.78 7.34
CA SER A 64 -12.60 -3.33 6.04
C SER A 64 -11.56 -4.33 5.56
N LYS A 65 -11.91 -5.17 4.58
CA LYS A 65 -11.00 -6.14 3.94
C LYS A 65 -9.98 -5.53 2.96
N SER A 66 -9.74 -4.23 3.12
CA SER A 66 -8.90 -3.41 2.27
C SER A 66 -8.32 -2.28 3.10
N TRP A 67 -7.08 -1.93 2.81
CA TRP A 67 -6.39 -0.80 3.42
C TRP A 67 -5.51 -0.11 2.39
N THR A 68 -5.44 1.23 2.48
CA THR A 68 -4.59 2.05 1.63
C THR A 68 -3.65 2.88 2.50
N LEU A 69 -2.34 2.72 2.29
CA LEU A 69 -1.31 3.61 2.79
C LEU A 69 -1.22 4.83 1.87
N SER A 70 -1.31 6.03 2.45
CA SER A 70 -1.10 7.26 1.68
C SER A 70 0.33 7.31 1.14
N SER A 71 0.53 7.94 -0.03
CA SER A 71 1.87 8.12 -0.59
C SER A 71 2.78 8.99 0.28
N ALA A 72 2.20 9.86 1.11
CA ALA A 72 2.95 10.70 2.04
C ALA A 72 3.52 9.91 3.23
N ASP A 73 2.86 8.80 3.59
CA ASP A 73 3.25 7.95 4.72
C ASP A 73 3.97 6.65 4.27
N ALA A 74 4.03 6.42 2.96
CA ALA A 74 4.73 5.28 2.38
C ALA A 74 6.26 5.45 2.53
N PRO A 75 7.00 4.36 2.80
CA PRO A 75 8.47 4.41 2.74
C PRO A 75 8.95 4.92 1.38
N ALA A 76 10.06 5.64 1.36
CA ALA A 76 10.69 6.05 0.10
C ALA A 76 11.13 4.80 -0.69
N LEU A 77 10.60 4.63 -1.89
CA LEU A 77 10.89 3.49 -2.78
C LEU A 77 11.54 3.98 -4.08
N GLN A 78 12.68 3.40 -4.43
CA GLN A 78 13.28 3.48 -5.76
C GLN A 78 12.71 2.40 -6.67
N VAL A 79 12.84 2.59 -7.99
CA VAL A 79 12.45 1.56 -8.97
C VAL A 79 13.22 0.27 -8.69
N GLY A 80 12.50 -0.85 -8.59
CA GLY A 80 13.05 -2.16 -8.24
C GLY A 80 13.01 -2.49 -6.75
N ASP A 81 12.80 -1.51 -5.87
CA ASP A 81 12.66 -1.75 -4.44
C ASP A 81 11.39 -2.55 -4.14
N LYS A 82 11.47 -3.32 -3.06
CA LYS A 82 10.38 -4.15 -2.57
C LYS A 82 9.81 -3.61 -1.27
N LEU A 83 8.49 -3.69 -1.13
CA LEU A 83 7.78 -3.49 0.12
C LEU A 83 7.14 -4.80 0.54
N TYR A 84 7.41 -5.23 1.76
CA TYR A 84 6.89 -6.45 2.37
C TYR A 84 5.78 -6.06 3.35
N LEU A 85 4.58 -6.59 3.15
CA LEU A 85 3.42 -6.32 4.00
C LEU A 85 2.82 -7.62 4.53
N TYR A 86 2.30 -7.55 5.75
CA TYR A 86 1.62 -8.65 6.43
C TYR A 86 0.31 -8.14 6.99
N VAL A 87 -0.73 -8.97 7.02
CA VAL A 87 -2.03 -8.58 7.58
C VAL A 87 -2.37 -9.52 8.72
N GLN A 88 -2.76 -8.95 9.85
CA GLN A 88 -3.26 -9.65 11.02
C GLN A 88 -4.72 -9.27 11.27
N SER A 89 -5.54 -10.24 11.66
CA SER A 89 -6.96 -10.03 11.97
C SER A 89 -7.22 -10.08 13.47
N PHE A 90 -8.23 -9.33 13.91
CA PHE A 90 -8.64 -9.23 15.31
C PHE A 90 -10.17 -9.36 15.42
N ASN A 91 -10.64 -10.00 16.49
CA ASN A 91 -12.06 -10.12 16.84
C ASN A 91 -12.59 -8.91 17.65
N GLU A 92 -11.74 -7.91 17.84
CA GLU A 92 -12.02 -6.64 18.51
C GLU A 92 -11.70 -5.46 17.59
N VAL A 93 -12.35 -4.33 17.86
CA VAL A 93 -12.05 -3.03 17.23
C VAL A 93 -10.98 -2.34 18.06
N GLY A 94 -10.04 -1.67 17.40
CA GLY A 94 -8.95 -0.98 18.11
C GLY A 94 -9.44 0.24 18.89
N THR A 95 -8.74 0.56 19.98
CA THR A 95 -9.01 1.75 20.82
C THR A 95 -7.93 2.80 20.58
N GLY A 96 -8.33 4.05 20.30
CA GLY A 96 -7.41 5.15 20.05
C GLY A 96 -8.08 6.34 19.37
N ALA A 97 -7.43 7.50 19.39
CA ALA A 97 -7.91 8.72 18.74
C ALA A 97 -7.71 8.68 17.21
N ASN A 98 -6.76 7.88 16.74
CA ASN A 98 -6.44 7.70 15.31
C ASN A 98 -6.12 6.24 15.01
N ASP A 99 -5.94 5.93 13.72
CA ASP A 99 -5.73 4.58 13.23
C ASP A 99 -4.41 3.95 13.70
N ILE A 100 -3.36 4.76 13.90
CA ILE A 100 -2.07 4.29 14.45
C ILE A 100 -2.25 3.83 15.90
N GLU A 101 -2.93 4.64 16.72
CA GLU A 101 -3.22 4.29 18.11
C GLU A 101 -4.10 3.04 18.21
N LYS A 102 -5.11 2.91 17.34
CA LYS A 102 -5.96 1.71 17.27
C LYS A 102 -5.17 0.45 16.91
N ALA A 103 -4.28 0.53 15.92
CA ALA A 103 -3.40 -0.58 15.56
C ALA A 103 -2.47 -0.95 16.73
N GLN A 104 -1.82 0.04 17.35
CA GLN A 104 -0.93 -0.18 18.48
C GLN A 104 -1.66 -0.83 19.66
N TYR A 105 -2.89 -0.40 19.96
CA TYR A 105 -3.72 -0.99 21.00
C TYR A 105 -3.95 -2.47 20.74
N LEU A 106 -4.39 -2.85 19.53
CA LEU A 106 -4.63 -4.25 19.17
C LEU A 106 -3.35 -5.07 19.24
N ASN A 107 -2.26 -4.58 18.63
CA ASN A 107 -0.97 -5.26 18.60
C ASN A 107 -0.38 -5.54 19.99
N THR A 108 -0.67 -4.68 20.97
CA THR A 108 -0.10 -4.80 22.34
C THR A 108 -1.02 -5.53 23.31
N ASN A 109 -2.34 -5.32 23.20
CA ASN A 109 -3.29 -5.69 24.25
C ASN A 109 -4.26 -6.81 23.85
N VAL A 110 -4.37 -7.13 22.56
CA VAL A 110 -5.34 -8.09 22.05
C VAL A 110 -4.62 -9.23 21.34
N LEU A 111 -5.07 -10.45 21.60
CA LEU A 111 -4.54 -11.62 20.91
C LEU A 111 -5.16 -11.71 19.51
N GLY A 112 -4.38 -11.36 18.49
CA GLY A 112 -4.76 -11.48 17.08
C GLY A 112 -4.60 -12.89 16.52
N SER A 113 -4.91 -13.03 15.23
CA SER A 113 -4.52 -14.20 14.45
C SER A 113 -3.00 -14.28 14.23
N GLU A 114 -2.53 -15.38 13.64
CA GLU A 114 -1.21 -15.36 12.97
C GLU A 114 -1.21 -14.30 11.85
N TRP A 115 -0.02 -13.80 11.51
CA TRP A 115 0.14 -12.95 10.34
C TRP A 115 -0.20 -13.74 9.06
N SER A 116 -0.70 -13.04 8.04
CA SER A 116 -0.81 -13.61 6.69
C SER A 116 0.56 -14.01 6.15
N LYS A 117 0.57 -14.77 5.05
CA LYS A 117 1.75 -14.80 4.18
C LYS A 117 2.08 -13.39 3.71
N GLU A 118 3.35 -13.15 3.44
CA GLU A 118 3.84 -11.87 2.97
C GLU A 118 3.24 -11.49 1.62
N VAL A 119 2.90 -10.22 1.47
CA VAL A 119 2.70 -9.57 0.18
C VAL A 119 3.97 -8.83 -0.17
N VAL A 120 4.56 -9.17 -1.31
CA VAL A 120 5.76 -8.49 -1.82
C VAL A 120 5.38 -7.63 -3.00
N LEU A 121 5.43 -6.32 -2.82
CA LEU A 121 5.16 -5.34 -3.87
C LEU A 121 6.47 -4.78 -4.37
N THR A 122 6.68 -4.76 -5.69
CA THR A 122 7.89 -4.19 -6.30
C THR A 122 7.54 -2.85 -6.94
N LYS A 123 8.30 -1.80 -6.62
CA LYS A 123 8.13 -0.49 -7.27
C LYS A 123 8.52 -0.61 -8.74
N ALA A 124 7.53 -0.56 -9.61
CA ALA A 124 7.75 -0.53 -11.05
C ALA A 124 8.28 0.82 -11.51
N ALA A 125 9.05 0.80 -12.61
CA ALA A 125 9.28 2.01 -13.38
C ALA A 125 7.93 2.54 -13.88
N VAL A 126 7.73 3.85 -13.82
CA VAL A 126 6.52 4.47 -14.37
C VAL A 126 6.64 4.47 -15.88
N THR A 127 6.07 3.47 -16.54
CA THR A 127 5.97 3.43 -18.01
C THR A 127 4.78 4.28 -18.45
N ARG A 128 5.04 5.53 -18.83
CA ARG A 128 4.04 6.39 -19.46
C ARG A 128 4.04 6.14 -20.97
N SER A 129 2.87 5.97 -21.56
CA SER A 129 2.72 5.94 -23.02
C SER A 129 3.36 7.20 -23.61
N ILE A 130 4.15 7.03 -24.67
CA ILE A 130 4.77 8.17 -25.38
C ILE A 130 3.64 9.10 -25.84
N PRO A 131 3.59 10.35 -25.36
CA PRO A 131 2.57 11.30 -25.75
C PRO A 131 2.61 11.56 -27.26
N ASN A 132 1.45 11.85 -27.83
CA ASN A 132 1.30 12.16 -29.25
C ASN A 132 0.39 13.39 -29.44
N GLU A 133 0.06 13.72 -30.69
CA GLU A 133 -0.76 14.88 -31.03
C GLU A 133 -2.15 14.87 -30.37
N THR A 134 -2.65 13.73 -29.90
CA THR A 134 -3.93 13.62 -29.17
C THR A 134 -3.80 13.83 -27.66
N SER A 135 -2.58 13.76 -27.10
CA SER A 135 -2.32 13.90 -25.66
C SER A 135 -2.57 15.33 -25.17
N THR A 136 -2.95 15.51 -23.91
CA THR A 136 -3.09 16.85 -23.33
C THR A 136 -1.71 17.44 -22.98
N VAL A 137 -1.63 18.77 -22.80
CA VAL A 137 -0.38 19.42 -22.33
C VAL A 137 0.05 18.87 -20.97
N ALA A 138 -0.91 18.53 -20.10
CA ALA A 138 -0.62 17.94 -18.80
C ALA A 138 0.03 16.55 -18.95
N ASP A 139 -0.50 15.70 -19.83
CA ASP A 139 0.06 14.36 -20.09
C ASP A 139 1.49 14.44 -20.64
N ILE A 140 1.73 15.40 -21.54
CA ILE A 140 3.05 15.61 -22.14
C ILE A 140 4.05 16.07 -21.08
N LYS A 141 3.69 17.09 -20.28
CA LYS A 141 4.56 17.57 -19.19
C LYS A 141 4.86 16.48 -18.18
N ALA A 142 3.83 15.71 -17.80
CA ALA A 142 3.98 14.59 -16.89
C ALA A 142 4.95 13.53 -17.48
N TYR A 143 4.85 13.19 -18.77
CA TYR A 143 5.82 12.30 -19.41
C TYR A 143 7.25 12.87 -19.36
N LEU A 144 7.43 14.15 -19.71
CA LEU A 144 8.75 14.79 -19.67
C LEU A 144 9.33 14.80 -18.25
N ASP A 145 8.52 15.10 -17.23
CA ASP A 145 8.92 15.02 -15.82
C ASP A 145 9.34 13.60 -15.43
N SER A 146 8.63 12.57 -15.89
CA SER A 146 8.99 11.18 -15.60
C SER A 146 10.27 10.73 -16.30
N GLN A 147 10.62 11.36 -17.44
CA GLN A 147 11.89 11.18 -18.13
C GLN A 147 13.00 12.11 -17.63
N SER A 148 12.73 12.97 -16.64
CA SER A 148 13.64 14.02 -16.19
C SER A 148 14.10 14.97 -17.32
N ILE A 149 13.23 15.22 -18.31
CA ILE A 149 13.47 16.14 -19.42
C ILE A 149 12.95 17.52 -19.04
N ALA A 150 13.84 18.52 -19.01
CA ALA A 150 13.46 19.90 -18.72
C ALA A 150 12.70 20.54 -19.89
N TYR A 151 11.72 21.38 -19.60
CA TYR A 151 10.97 22.15 -20.59
C TYR A 151 10.66 23.57 -20.11
N PRO A 152 10.55 24.56 -21.02
CA PRO A 152 10.13 25.90 -20.65
C PRO A 152 8.72 25.91 -20.05
N SER A 153 8.51 26.68 -18.97
CA SER A 153 7.19 26.79 -18.32
C SER A 153 6.11 27.35 -19.26
N THR A 154 6.52 28.18 -20.22
CA THR A 154 5.68 28.80 -21.25
C THR A 154 5.56 27.98 -22.54
N ALA A 155 6.16 26.79 -22.60
CA ALA A 155 6.18 25.98 -23.82
C ALA A 155 4.77 25.55 -24.24
N LYS A 156 4.49 25.66 -25.55
CA LYS A 156 3.24 25.20 -26.17
C LYS A 156 3.28 23.71 -26.43
N LYS A 157 2.11 23.12 -26.68
CA LYS A 157 1.96 21.67 -26.92
C LYS A 157 2.93 21.12 -27.97
N ASP A 158 3.04 21.78 -29.12
CA ASP A 158 3.89 21.32 -30.22
C ASP A 158 5.39 21.38 -29.87
N GLU A 159 5.79 22.40 -29.11
CA GLU A 159 7.17 22.54 -28.59
C GLU A 159 7.49 21.42 -27.59
N LEU A 160 6.54 21.09 -26.71
CA LEU A 160 6.67 19.99 -25.75
C LEU A 160 6.72 18.61 -26.45
N LEU A 161 5.91 18.41 -27.50
CA LEU A 161 5.95 17.17 -28.31
C LEU A 161 7.29 17.02 -29.04
N THR A 162 7.89 18.13 -29.49
CA THR A 162 9.21 18.10 -30.14
C THR A 162 10.30 17.59 -29.19
N LEU A 163 10.20 17.87 -27.89
CA LEU A 163 11.16 17.38 -26.88
C LEU A 163 11.10 15.85 -26.69
N ILE A 164 9.98 15.22 -27.05
CA ILE A 164 9.83 13.75 -26.96
C ILE A 164 10.52 13.06 -28.14
N GLY A 165 10.47 13.66 -29.34
CA GLY A 165 11.03 13.09 -30.57
C GLY A 165 12.48 13.49 -30.89
N GLY A 166 13.10 14.35 -30.07
CA GLY A 166 14.49 14.82 -30.25
C GLY A 166 15.56 13.98 -29.55
N ILE A 167 15.21 12.77 -29.09
CA ILE A 167 16.12 11.85 -28.41
C ILE A 167 16.61 10.83 -29.46
N GLU A 168 17.64 11.21 -30.23
CA GLU A 168 18.45 10.27 -31.02
C GLU A 168 19.54 9.61 -30.17
#